data_AF-A0A965K8D1-F1
#
_entry.id   AF-A0A965K8D1-F1
#
_cell.length_a   1.000
_cell.length_b   1.000
_cell.length_c   1.000
_cell.angle_alpha   90.00
_cell.angle_beta   90.00
_cell.angle_gamma   90.00
#
_symmetry.space_group_name_H-M   'P 1'
#
loop_
_entity.id
_entity.type
_entity.pdbx_description
1 polymer ?
#
loop_
_entity_poly.entity_id
_entity_poly.type
_entity_poly.pdbx_seq_one_letter_code
_entity_poly.pdbx_strand_id
1 'polypeptide(L)'
;MEQILNDLVLSPAWYYTAARGLLVIVVLMSIAAYSVLLERKASAWIQGRVGPNRTSHPVIAWIPFLGTFLMKGGFIQPAADGLKFLFKEDALPGHVRKITYILAPCVALAPALIALVMLPFG
;
A
#
# COMPACT_ATOMS: atom_id res chain seq x y z
N MET A 1 -35.64 -7.27 -17.80
CA MET A 1 -34.76 -7.68 -16.69
C MET A 1 -33.33 -7.92 -17.19
N GLU A 2 -33.15 -8.68 -18.28
CA GLU A 2 -31.86 -8.88 -18.96
C GLU A 2 -31.19 -7.58 -19.42
N GLN A 3 -31.95 -6.62 -19.97
CA GLN A 3 -31.40 -5.35 -20.42
C GLN A 3 -30.91 -4.45 -19.26
N ILE A 4 -31.61 -4.48 -18.12
CA ILE A 4 -31.18 -3.81 -16.89
C ILE A 4 -29.91 -4.49 -16.33
N LEU A 5 -29.85 -5.82 -16.37
CA LEU A 5 -28.64 -6.57 -15.99
C LEU A 5 -27.45 -6.24 -16.88
N ASN A 6 -27.65 -6.08 -18.19
CA ASN A 6 -26.60 -5.67 -19.13
C ASN A 6 -26.19 -4.20 -18.95
N ASP A 7 -27.12 -3.29 -18.66
CA ASP A 7 -26.77 -1.89 -18.34
C ASP A 7 -26.07 -1.77 -16.97
N LEU A 8 -26.38 -2.65 -16.01
CA LEU A 8 -25.74 -2.66 -14.68
C LEU A 8 -24.37 -3.35 -14.68
N VAL A 9 -24.19 -4.42 -15.47
CA VAL A 9 -23.00 -5.30 -15.45
C VAL A 9 -22.10 -5.13 -16.68
N LEU A 10 -22.58 -4.57 -17.79
CA LEU A 10 -21.81 -4.40 -19.04
C LEU A 10 -21.70 -2.94 -19.51
N SER A 11 -22.27 -1.96 -18.78
CA SER A 11 -22.08 -0.56 -19.17
C SER A 11 -20.62 -0.10 -18.97
N PRO A 12 -20.01 0.63 -19.92
CA PRO A 12 -18.63 1.11 -19.77
C PRO A 12 -18.40 1.93 -18.49
N ALA A 13 -19.46 2.60 -17.99
CA ALA A 13 -19.41 3.51 -16.86
C ALA A 13 -18.95 2.85 -15.54
N TRP A 14 -19.49 1.68 -15.18
CA TRP A 14 -19.09 1.01 -13.93
C TRP A 14 -17.64 0.53 -13.98
N TYR A 15 -17.17 0.13 -15.17
CA TYR A 15 -15.78 -0.28 -15.38
C TYR A 15 -14.85 0.91 -15.19
N TYR A 16 -15.18 2.07 -15.76
CA TYR A 16 -14.37 3.28 -15.58
C TYR A 16 -14.35 3.77 -14.13
N THR A 17 -15.48 3.72 -13.40
CA THR A 17 -15.51 4.12 -11.98
C THR A 17 -14.73 3.15 -11.11
N ALA A 18 -14.86 1.84 -11.34
CA ALA A 18 -14.11 0.83 -10.61
C ALA A 18 -12.60 0.92 -10.89
N ALA A 19 -12.21 1.14 -12.15
CA ALA A 19 -10.82 1.32 -12.54
C ALA A 19 -10.19 2.57 -11.90
N ARG A 20 -10.91 3.70 -11.88
CA ARG A 20 -10.48 4.92 -11.18
C ARG A 20 -10.35 4.71 -9.67
N GLY A 21 -11.34 4.07 -9.05
CA GLY A 21 -11.29 3.75 -7.61
C GLY A 21 -10.09 2.87 -7.26
N LEU A 22 -9.83 1.83 -8.05
CA LEU A 22 -8.67 0.96 -7.87
C LEU A 22 -7.34 1.71 -8.06
N LEU A 23 -7.26 2.59 -9.06
CA LEU A 23 -6.09 3.44 -9.29
C LEU A 23 -5.82 4.35 -8.08
N VAL A 24 -6.84 5.01 -7.54
CA VAL A 24 -6.70 5.87 -6.34
C VAL A 24 -6.20 5.06 -5.15
N ILE A 25 -6.74 3.86 -4.92
CA ILE A 25 -6.30 2.99 -3.81
C ILE A 25 -4.83 2.59 -3.98
N VAL A 26 -4.39 2.20 -5.18
CA VAL A 26 -3.00 1.81 -5.44
C VAL A 26 -2.05 2.99 -5.22
N VAL A 27 -2.41 4.17 -5.72
CA VAL A 27 -1.61 5.40 -5.54
C VAL A 27 -1.54 5.76 -4.04
N LEU A 28 -2.66 5.71 -3.34
CA LEU A 28 -2.74 6.00 -1.91
C LEU A 28 -1.87 5.05 -1.08
N MET A 29 -1.96 3.74 -1.31
CA MET A 29 -1.14 2.75 -0.60
C MET A 29 0.35 2.96 -0.86
N SER A 30 0.70 3.37 -2.09
CA SER A 30 2.08 3.74 -2.43
C SER A 30 2.54 4.98 -1.66
N ILE A 31 1.73 6.04 -1.62
CA ILE A 31 2.03 7.27 -0.87
C ILE A 31 2.17 6.96 0.62
N ALA A 32 1.27 6.17 1.20
CA ALA A 32 1.33 5.76 2.60
C ALA A 32 2.63 5.00 2.90
N ALA A 33 3.01 4.04 2.04
CA ALA A 33 4.24 3.27 2.18
C ALA A 33 5.50 4.17 2.16
N TYR A 34 5.56 5.14 1.24
CA TYR A 34 6.67 6.10 1.18
C TYR A 34 6.64 7.14 2.32
N SER A 35 5.46 7.52 2.81
CA SER A 35 5.32 8.41 3.97
C SER A 35 5.97 7.81 5.22
N VAL A 36 5.77 6.51 5.47
CA VAL A 36 6.43 5.79 6.58
C VAL A 36 7.95 5.79 6.42
N LEU A 37 8.45 5.65 5.19
CA LEU A 37 9.89 5.72 4.93
C LEU A 37 10.45 7.13 5.21
N LEU A 38 9.72 8.16 4.78
CA LEU A 38 10.09 9.56 5.03
C LEU A 38 10.11 9.87 6.51
N GLU A 39 9.11 9.40 7.26
CA GLU A 39 9.05 9.54 8.72
C GLU A 39 10.30 8.93 9.38
N ARG A 40 10.65 7.68 9.02
CA ARG A 40 11.86 7.02 9.54
C ARG A 40 13.13 7.81 9.24
N LYS A 41 13.23 8.42 8.06
CA LYS A 41 14.38 9.23 7.66
C LYS A 41 14.43 10.56 8.40
N ALA A 42 13.29 11.22 8.57
CA ALA A 42 13.15 12.45 9.35
C ALA A 42 13.51 12.21 10.83
N SER A 43 13.01 11.13 11.44
CA SER A 43 13.35 10.77 12.83
C SER A 43 14.84 10.47 12.99
N ALA A 44 15.46 9.81 12.02
CA ALA A 44 16.90 9.52 12.05
C ALA A 44 17.74 10.81 11.99
N TRP A 45 17.35 11.78 11.14
CA TRP A 45 18.00 13.08 11.05
C TRP A 45 17.91 13.89 12.34
N ILE A 46 16.74 13.93 12.98
CA ILE A 46 16.56 14.60 14.28
C ILE A 46 17.48 13.97 15.33
N GLN A 47 17.68 12.66 15.27
CA GLN A 47 18.51 11.90 16.21
C GLN A 47 20.00 11.90 15.85
N GLY A 48 20.42 12.60 14.79
CA GLY A 48 21.82 12.62 14.34
C GLY A 48 22.36 11.26 13.87
N ARG A 49 21.47 10.32 13.51
CA ARG A 49 21.85 8.98 13.00
C ARG A 49 21.45 8.81 11.55
N VAL A 50 22.13 7.88 10.86
CA VAL A 50 21.83 7.58 9.47
C VAL A 50 20.54 6.77 9.37
N GLY A 51 19.58 7.24 8.57
CA GLY A 51 18.35 6.52 8.25
C GLY A 51 18.55 5.29 7.35
N PRO A 52 17.48 4.63 6.90
CA PRO A 52 17.56 3.43 6.06
C PRO A 52 18.42 3.66 4.80
N ASN A 53 19.56 2.97 4.69
CA ASN A 53 20.59 3.22 3.67
C ASN A 53 21.19 1.93 3.06
N ARG A 54 20.60 0.75 3.34
CA ARG A 54 21.19 -0.56 3.00
C ARG A 54 20.32 -1.47 2.14
N THR A 55 19.06 -1.11 1.94
CA THR A 55 18.12 -1.97 1.21
C THR A 55 18.22 -1.67 -0.27
N SER A 56 19.05 -2.46 -0.97
CA SER A 56 19.20 -2.47 -2.42
C SER A 56 18.56 -3.72 -3.01
N HIS A 57 17.80 -3.56 -4.09
CA HIS A 57 17.28 -4.68 -4.87
C HIS A 57 18.35 -5.09 -5.88
N PRO A 58 18.63 -6.40 -6.06
CA PRO A 58 19.69 -6.89 -6.94
C PRO A 58 19.58 -6.40 -8.39
N VAL A 59 18.35 -6.18 -8.87
CA VAL A 59 18.08 -5.66 -10.23
C VAL A 59 18.36 -4.15 -10.36
N ILE A 60 18.07 -3.35 -9.32
CA ILE A 60 18.30 -1.88 -9.34
C ILE A 60 19.76 -1.53 -9.02
N ALA A 61 20.48 -2.41 -8.33
CA ALA A 61 21.90 -2.25 -8.04
C ALA A 61 22.78 -2.25 -9.30
N TRP A 62 22.30 -2.79 -10.42
CA TRP A 62 23.06 -2.91 -11.67
C TRP A 62 23.06 -1.63 -12.53
N ILE A 63 22.24 -0.63 -12.19
CA ILE A 63 22.19 0.65 -12.92
C ILE A 63 23.12 1.67 -12.22
N PRO A 64 24.23 2.08 -12.86
CA PRO A 64 25.15 3.04 -12.27
C PRO A 64 24.46 4.41 -12.12
N PHE A 65 24.73 5.10 -11.00
CA PHE A 65 24.11 6.36 -10.55
C PHE A 65 22.70 6.25 -9.93
N LEU A 66 21.70 5.72 -10.65
CA LEU A 66 20.33 5.63 -10.14
C LEU A 66 20.21 4.60 -9.00
N GLY A 67 20.94 3.48 -9.10
CA GLY A 67 20.98 2.46 -8.05
C GLY A 67 21.51 2.98 -6.72
N THR A 68 22.57 3.80 -6.74
CA THR A 68 23.17 4.40 -5.54
C THR A 68 22.25 5.45 -4.90
N PHE A 69 21.55 6.26 -5.71
CA PHE A 69 20.59 7.24 -5.20
C PHE A 69 19.38 6.55 -4.54
N LEU A 70 18.81 5.53 -5.20
CA LEU A 70 17.67 4.78 -4.67
C LEU A 70 18.04 3.97 -3.41
N MET A 71 19.26 3.41 -3.37
CA MET A 71 19.80 2.70 -2.20
C MET A 71 20.02 3.64 -1.01
N LYS A 72 20.56 4.86 -1.24
CA LYS A 72 20.71 5.87 -0.19
C LYS A 72 19.38 6.52 0.25
N GLY A 73 18.39 6.48 -0.64
CA GLY A 73 17.02 6.88 -0.36
C GLY A 73 16.25 5.84 0.46
N GLY A 74 16.65 4.57 0.41
CA GLY A 74 15.94 3.47 1.05
C GLY A 74 14.62 3.12 0.35
N PHE A 75 14.36 3.61 -0.87
CA PHE A 75 13.06 3.53 -1.56
C PHE A 75 12.50 2.11 -1.71
N ILE A 76 13.35 1.09 -1.63
CA ILE A 76 12.99 -0.33 -1.74
C ILE A 76 12.55 -0.91 -0.38
N GLN A 77 12.83 -0.21 0.73
CA GLN A 77 12.46 -0.62 2.08
C GLN A 77 10.96 -0.92 2.25
N PRO A 78 10.02 -0.11 1.72
CA PRO A 78 8.59 -0.40 1.87
C PRO A 78 8.17 -1.67 1.14
N ALA A 79 8.80 -1.98 0.00
CA ALA A 79 8.57 -3.24 -0.72
C ALA A 79 9.10 -4.45 0.06
N ALA A 80 10.29 -4.34 0.66
CA ALA A 80 10.85 -5.38 1.54
C ALA A 80 9.99 -5.56 2.82
N ASP A 81 9.48 -4.46 3.36
CA ASP A 81 8.57 -4.45 4.50
C ASP A 81 7.20 -5.06 4.15
N GLY A 82 6.73 -4.94 2.91
CA GLY A 82 5.54 -5.65 2.43
C GLY A 82 5.79 -7.15 2.27
N LEU A 83 6.91 -7.53 1.65
CA LEU A 83 7.26 -8.92 1.43
C LEU A 83 7.39 -9.70 2.74
N LYS A 84 8.01 -9.12 3.77
CA LYS A 84 8.09 -9.77 5.10
C LYS A 84 6.72 -9.99 5.73
N PHE A 85 5.72 -9.15 5.45
CA PHE A 85 4.37 -9.32 5.99
C PHE A 85 3.64 -10.49 5.32
N LEU A 86 3.87 -10.72 4.03
CA LEU A 86 3.28 -11.86 3.32
C LEU A 86 3.79 -13.22 3.82
N PHE A 87 5.05 -13.27 4.25
CA PHE A 87 5.64 -14.49 4.82
C PHE A 87 5.48 -14.58 6.35
N LYS A 88 4.83 -13.61 6.97
CA LYS A 88 4.67 -13.62 8.41
C LYS A 88 3.55 -14.60 8.76
N GLU A 89 3.83 -15.51 9.70
CA GLU A 89 2.79 -16.38 10.25
C GLU A 89 1.76 -15.56 11.04
N ASP A 90 0.49 -15.72 10.68
CA ASP A 90 -0.64 -15.13 11.37
C ASP A 90 -0.98 -15.97 12.62
N ALA A 91 -0.36 -15.63 13.75
CA ALA A 91 -0.64 -16.29 15.02
C ALA A 91 -2.04 -15.92 15.52
N LEU A 92 -3.01 -16.80 15.31
CA LEU A 92 -4.36 -16.66 15.83
C LEU A 92 -4.40 -17.04 17.33
N PRO A 93 -4.68 -16.10 18.24
CA PRO A 93 -4.79 -16.41 19.66
C PRO A 93 -5.96 -17.36 19.92
N GLY A 94 -5.70 -18.48 20.62
CA GLY A 94 -6.69 -19.54 20.86
C GLY A 94 -7.90 -19.13 21.72
N HIS A 95 -7.82 -17.98 22.39
CA HIS A 95 -8.87 -17.45 23.27
C HIS A 95 -9.84 -16.47 22.56
N VAL A 96 -9.70 -16.22 21.25
CA VAL A 96 -10.50 -15.23 20.52
C VAL A 96 -11.45 -15.89 19.51
N ARG A 97 -12.63 -15.30 19.32
CA ARG A 97 -13.54 -15.69 18.24
C ARG A 97 -12.90 -15.35 16.88
N LYS A 98 -12.55 -16.41 16.13
CA LYS A 98 -11.85 -16.33 14.83
C LYS A 98 -12.53 -15.37 13.84
N ILE A 99 -13.86 -15.42 13.74
CA ILE A 99 -14.64 -14.58 12.81
C ILE A 99 -14.45 -13.09 13.12
N THR A 100 -14.60 -12.69 14.38
CA THR A 100 -14.46 -11.29 14.79
C THR A 100 -13.02 -10.80 14.63
N TYR A 101 -12.04 -11.66 14.92
CA TYR A 101 -10.62 -11.32 14.79
C TYR A 101 -10.22 -11.03 13.33
N ILE A 102 -10.70 -11.83 12.38
CA ILE A 102 -10.39 -11.65 10.95
C ILE A 102 -11.18 -10.47 10.36
N LEU A 103 -12.42 -10.24 10.79
CA LEU A 103 -13.24 -9.14 10.27
C LEU A 103 -12.86 -7.76 10.81
N ALA A 104 -12.30 -7.69 12.02
CA ALA A 104 -11.90 -6.43 12.65
C ALA A 104 -11.01 -5.53 11.75
N PRO A 105 -9.90 -6.01 11.16
CA PRO A 105 -9.08 -5.19 10.27
C PRO A 105 -9.82 -4.78 8.99
N CYS A 106 -10.68 -5.63 8.43
CA CYS A 106 -11.48 -5.28 7.26
C CYS A 106 -12.45 -4.12 7.55
N VAL A 107 -13.13 -4.15 8.70
CA VAL A 107 -14.07 -3.10 9.12
C VAL A 107 -13.35 -1.79 9.44
N ALA A 108 -12.12 -1.85 9.96
CA ALA A 108 -11.31 -0.65 10.20
C ALA A 108 -10.81 0.00 8.91
N LEU A 109 -10.43 -0.81 7.91
CA LEU A 109 -9.80 -0.33 6.67
C LEU A 109 -10.80 0.08 5.58
N ALA A 110 -11.94 -0.61 5.49
CA ALA A 110 -12.97 -0.34 4.47
C ALA A 110 -13.47 1.13 4.45
N PRO A 111 -13.92 1.75 5.57
CA PRO A 111 -14.43 3.12 5.53
C PRO A 111 -13.32 4.13 5.18
N ALA A 112 -12.08 3.89 5.60
CA ALA A 112 -10.96 4.77 5.29
C ALA A 112 -10.65 4.80 3.78
N LEU A 113 -10.68 3.64 3.11
CA LEU A 113 -10.47 3.57 1.66
C LEU A 113 -11.64 4.18 0.88
N ILE A 114 -12.89 3.89 1.28
CA ILE A 114 -14.08 4.41 0.59
C ILE A 114 -14.13 5.93 0.66
N ALA A 115 -13.84 6.53 1.82
CA ALA A 115 -13.84 7.98 1.99
C ALA A 115 -12.87 8.69 1.03
N LEU A 116 -11.71 8.09 0.76
CA LEU A 116 -10.70 8.65 -0.14
C LEU A 116 -11.02 8.46 -1.62
N VAL A 117 -11.67 7.35 -2.00
CA VAL A 117 -12.13 7.13 -3.38
C VAL A 117 -13.20 8.15 -3.80
N MET A 118 -13.99 8.65 -2.84
CA MET A 118 -15.05 9.62 -3.08
C MET A 118 -14.54 11.07 -3.25
N LEU A 119 -13.24 11.32 -3.01
CA LEU A 119 -12.69 12.67 -3.10
C LEU A 119 -12.57 13.09 -4.59
N PRO A 120 -13.10 14.27 -4.98
CA PRO A 120 -13.01 14.73 -6.36
C PRO A 120 -11.58 15.18 -6.68
N PHE A 121 -10.85 14.31 -7.38
CA PHE A 121 -9.66 14.70 -8.12
C PHE A 121 -10.17 15.21 -9.47
N GLY A 122 -9.98 16.51 -9.73
CA GLY A 122 -10.62 17.26 -10.82
C GLY A 122 -10.58 16.62 -12.20
#